data_AF-A0A1X3J8S7-F1
#
_entry.id   AF-A0A1X3J8S7-F1
#
_cell.length_a   1.000
_cell.length_b   1.000
_cell.length_c   1.000
_cell.angle_alpha   90.00
_cell.angle_beta   90.00
_cell.angle_gamma   90.00
#
_symmetry.space_group_name_H-M   'P 1'
#
loop_
_entity.id
_entity.type
_entity.pdbx_description
1 polymer ?
#
loop_
_entity_poly.entity_id
_entity_poly.type
_entity_poly.pdbx_seq_one_letter_code
_entity_poly.pdbx_strand_id
1 'polypeptide(L)' 'MLSREDFYMIKQMRQQGAYIVDIATQIGCSERTVR' A
#
# COMPACT_ATOMS: atom_id res chain seq x y z
N MET A 1 1.36 -13.76 0.27
CA MET A 1 0.15 -13.19 -0.38
C MET A 1 -0.31 -12.04 0.50
N LEU A 2 -0.59 -10.85 -0.05
CA LEU A 2 -1.14 -9.76 0.75
C LEU A 2 -2.53 -10.13 1.27
N SER A 3 -2.85 -9.69 2.48
CA SER A 3 -4.19 -9.87 3.01
C SER A 3 -5.18 -8.97 2.23
N ARG A 4 -6.46 -9.31 2.31
CA ARG A 4 -7.52 -8.48 1.73
C ARG A 4 -7.58 -7.09 2.40
N GLU A 5 -7.19 -7.01 3.67
CA GLU A 5 -7.12 -5.76 4.43
C GLU A 5 -6.00 -4.85 3.93
N ASP A 6 -4.80 -5.40 3.69
CA ASP A 6 -3.67 -4.67 3.10
C ASP A 6 -4.04 -4.08 1.74
N PHE A 7 -4.79 -4.83 0.92
CA PHE A 7 -5.26 -4.34 -0.38
C PHE A 7 -6.17 -3.11 -0.24
N TYR A 8 -7.11 -3.11 0.70
CA TYR A 8 -7.97 -1.96 0.94
C TYR A 8 -7.21 -0.78 1.54
N MET A 9 -6.25 -1.02 2.44
CA MET A 9 -5.36 0.03 2.96
C MET A 9 -4.56 0.69 1.84
N ILE A 10 -3.88 -0.10 0.99
CA ILE A 10 -3.13 0.41 -0.17
C ILE A 10 -4.04 1.28 -1.05
N LYS A 11 -5.25 0.81 -1.36
CA LYS A 11 -6.21 1.55 -2.18
C LYS A 11 -6.60 2.87 -1.54
N GLN A 12 -6.91 2.88 -0.25
CA GLN A 12 -7.30 4.08 0.47
C GLN A 12 -6.16 5.10 0.54
N MET A 13 -4.95 4.67 0.89
CA MET A 13 -3.80 5.57 1.02
C MET A 13 -3.39 6.17 -0.34
N ARG A 14 -3.51 5.39 -1.43
CA ARG A 14 -3.34 5.92 -2.80
C ARG A 14 -4.36 6.98 -3.16
N GLN A 15 -5.62 6.79 -2.77
CA GLN A 15 -6.66 7.81 -2.99
C GLN A 15 -6.42 9.09 -2.17
N GLN A 16 -5.77 8.96 -1.01
CA GLN A 16 -5.35 10.09 -0.18
C GLN A 16 -4.09 10.79 -0.70
N GLY A 17 -3.42 10.25 -1.72
CA GLY A 17 -2.20 10.82 -2.30
C GLY A 17 -0.92 10.50 -1.53
N ALA A 18 -0.93 9.47 -0.67
CA ALA A 18 0.29 9.02 0.01
C ALA A 18 1.33 8.48 -1.00
N TYR A 19 2.61 8.69 -0.70
CA TYR A 19 3.69 8.19 -1.54
C TYR A 19 3.76 6.67 -1.50
N ILE A 20 4.12 6.07 -2.64
CA ILE A 20 4.24 4.61 -2.79
C ILE A 20 5.21 4.01 -1.77
N VAL A 21 6.32 4.70 -1.51
CA VAL A 21 7.36 4.29 -0.54
C VAL A 21 6.79 4.20 0.88
N ASP A 22 5.97 5.19 1.27
CA ASP A 22 5.37 5.25 2.61
C ASP A 22 4.37 4.11 2.80
N ILE A 23 3.52 3.86 1.81
CA ILE A 23 2.55 2.77 1.82
C ILE A 23 3.27 1.41 1.87
N ALA A 24 4.31 1.24 1.07
CA ALA A 24 5.11 0.01 1.04
C ALA A 24 5.77 -0.25 2.41
N THR A 25 6.31 0.80 3.03
CA THR A 25 6.93 0.74 4.37
C THR A 25 5.90 0.41 5.45
N GLN A 26 4.73 1.04 5.43
CA GLN A 26 3.67 0.82 6.41
C GLN A 26 3.08 -0.60 6.33
N ILE A 27 2.89 -1.12 5.13
CA ILE A 27 2.35 -2.47 4.90
C ILE A 27 3.44 -3.54 5.04
N GLY A 28 4.72 -3.16 4.97
CA GLY A 28 5.84 -4.11 4.95
C GLY A 28 5.89 -4.93 3.66
N CYS A 29 5.58 -4.30 2.52
CA CYS A 29 5.62 -4.93 1.20
C CYS A 29 6.54 -4.16 0.23
N SER A 30 6.73 -4.70 -0.98
CA SER A 30 7.52 -4.02 -2.01
C SER A 30 6.74 -2.87 -2.65
N GLU A 31 7.43 -1.80 -3.05
CA GLU A 31 6.80 -0.70 -3.81
C GLU A 31 6.08 -1.18 -5.08
N ARG A 32 6.58 -2.25 -5.69
CA ARG A 32 5.97 -2.90 -6.86
C ARG A 32 4.59 -3.50 -6.55
N THR A 33 4.34 -3.86 -5.30
CA THR A 33 3.04 -4.37 -4.82
C THR A 33 2.01 -3.25 -4.65
N VAL A 34 2.48 -2.03 -4.35
CA VAL A 34 1.63 -0.85 -4.16
C VAL A 34 1.29 -0.15 -5.49
N ARG A 35 2.23 -0.21 -6.46
CA ARG A 35 2.11 0.38 -7.81
C ARG A 35 0.99 -0.21 -8.64
#